data_AF-A0A3B0C121-F1
#
_entry.id   AF-A0A3B0C121-F1
#
_cell.length_a   1.000
_cell.length_b   1.000
_cell.length_c   1.000
_cell.angle_alpha   90.00
_cell.angle_beta   90.00
_cell.angle_gamma   90.00
#
_symmetry.space_group_name_H-M   'P 1'
#
loop_
_entity.id
_entity.type
_entity.pdbx_description
1 polymer ?
#
loop_
_entity_poly.entity_id
_entity_poly.type
_entity_poly.pdbx_seq_one_letter_code
_entity_poly.pdbx_strand_id
1 'polypeptide(L)'
;MVALNGLILLISGLIIVRFHNFWNLNWTLIITILGWLVFLTGTFRLFVPGTKQAKENTFTKIFLVILFLIGGFITYKSYIN
;
A
#
# COMPACT_ATOMS: atom_id res chain seq x y z
N MET A 1 1.15 -16.71 10.60
CA MET A 1 -0.28 -16.58 10.23
C MET A 1 -0.39 -15.78 8.93
N VAL A 2 -0.42 -16.45 7.77
CA VAL A 2 -0.51 -15.77 6.46
C VAL A 2 -1.86 -15.08 6.27
N ALA A 3 -2.94 -15.71 6.75
CA ALA A 3 -4.30 -15.18 6.65
C ALA A 3 -4.49 -13.85 7.43
N LEU A 4 -3.95 -13.74 8.65
CA LEU A 4 -4.07 -12.51 9.46
C LEU A 4 -3.41 -11.31 8.77
N ASN A 5 -2.20 -11.49 8.24
CA ASN A 5 -1.49 -10.42 7.52
C ASN A 5 -2.22 -10.04 6.21
N GLY A 6 -2.78 -11.03 5.50
CA GLY A 6 -3.64 -10.80 4.34
C GLY A 6 -4.89 -9.99 4.68
N LEU A 7 -5.56 -10.31 5.81
CA LEU A 7 -6.75 -9.61 6.29
C LEU A 7 -6.45 -8.16 6.68
N ILE A 8 -5.35 -7.91 7.38
CA ILE A 8 -4.93 -6.55 7.75
C ILE A 8 -4.68 -5.71 6.49
N LEU A 9 -3.98 -6.26 5.49
CA LEU A 9 -3.74 -5.57 4.22
C LEU A 9 -5.05 -5.31 3.48
N LEU A 10 -5.95 -6.27 3.43
CA LEU A 10 -7.25 -6.12 2.76
C LEU A 10 -8.05 -4.97 3.38
N ILE A 11 -8.24 -5.00 4.70
CA ILE A 11 -9.04 -4.01 5.42
C ILE A 11 -8.38 -2.63 5.33
N SER A 12 -7.06 -2.55 5.53
CA SER A 12 -6.32 -1.28 5.42
C SER A 12 -6.46 -0.66 4.03
N GLY A 13 -6.28 -1.47 2.98
CA GLY A 13 -6.44 -1.02 1.60
C GLY A 13 -7.86 -0.55 1.31
N LEU A 14 -8.87 -1.29 1.79
CA LEU A 14 -10.28 -0.94 1.63
C LEU A 14 -10.62 0.39 2.32
N ILE A 15 -10.11 0.63 3.53
CA ILE A 15 -10.28 1.91 4.24
C ILE A 15 -9.68 3.05 3.42
N ILE A 16 -8.42 2.90 2.97
CA ILE A 16 -7.75 3.95 2.18
C ILE A 16 -8.52 4.26 0.90
N VAL A 17 -8.90 3.23 0.13
CA VAL A 17 -9.71 3.41 -1.08
C VAL A 17 -11.03 4.10 -0.71
N ARG A 18 -11.71 3.69 0.35
CA ARG A 18 -12.99 4.30 0.71
C ARG A 18 -12.89 5.79 1.02
N PHE A 19 -11.84 6.23 1.72
CA PHE A 19 -11.68 7.63 2.13
C PHE A 19 -10.93 8.51 1.13
N HIS A 20 -10.09 7.92 0.28
CA HIS A 20 -9.21 8.66 -0.62
C HIS A 20 -9.36 8.30 -2.09
N ASN A 21 -10.43 7.61 -2.53
CA ASN A 21 -10.65 7.29 -3.95
C ASN A 21 -11.07 8.51 -4.79
N PHE A 22 -10.16 9.48 -4.87
CA PHE A 22 -10.22 10.65 -5.72
C PHE A 22 -9.14 10.49 -6.79
N TRP A 23 -9.56 10.46 -8.05
CA TRP A 23 -8.68 10.37 -9.22
C TRP A 23 -8.32 11.75 -9.76
N ASN A 24 -8.06 12.68 -8.86
CA ASN A 24 -7.62 14.03 -9.20
C ASN A 24 -6.11 14.00 -9.47
N LEU A 25 -5.62 14.69 -10.51
CA LEU A 25 -4.20 14.78 -10.87
C LEU A 25 -3.38 15.66 -9.89
N ASN A 26 -3.56 15.44 -8.60
CA ASN A 26 -2.81 16.08 -7.52
C ASN A 26 -2.15 14.99 -6.65
N TRP A 27 -1.59 15.39 -5.51
CA TRP A 27 -0.86 14.49 -4.61
C TRP A 27 -1.74 13.37 -4.01
N THR A 28 -3.07 13.52 -3.98
CA THR A 28 -3.97 12.48 -3.46
C THR A 28 -4.07 11.29 -4.41
N LEU A 29 -3.74 11.45 -5.70
CA LEU A 29 -3.68 10.34 -6.66
C LEU A 29 -2.73 9.23 -6.19
N ILE A 30 -1.60 9.61 -5.59
CA ILE A 30 -0.62 8.66 -5.05
C ILE A 30 -1.25 7.84 -3.93
N ILE A 31 -2.05 8.47 -3.06
CA ILE A 31 -2.78 7.78 -1.99
C ILE A 31 -3.80 6.80 -2.58
N THR A 32 -4.55 7.22 -3.60
CA THR A 32 -5.52 6.36 -4.31
C THR A 32 -4.84 5.12 -4.88
N ILE A 33 -3.73 5.30 -5.60
CA ILE A 33 -2.96 4.21 -6.20
C ILE A 33 -2.42 3.26 -5.11
N LEU A 34 -1.81 3.79 -4.04
CA LEU A 34 -1.31 2.98 -2.93
C LEU A 34 -2.43 2.21 -2.22
N GLY A 35 -3.58 2.83 -1.99
CA GLY A 35 -4.75 2.18 -1.42
C GLY A 35 -5.21 0.98 -2.23
N TRP A 36 -5.32 1.14 -3.56
CA TRP A 36 -5.66 0.05 -4.47
C TRP A 36 -4.60 -1.05 -4.49
N LEU A 37 -3.30 -0.71 -4.49
CA LEU A 37 -2.22 -1.70 -4.43
C LEU A 37 -2.26 -2.53 -3.15
N VAL A 38 -2.51 -1.90 -2.00
CA VAL A 38 -2.63 -2.58 -0.70
C VAL A 38 -3.88 -3.47 -0.68
N PHE A 39 -5.02 -2.99 -1.17
CA PHE A 39 -6.26 -3.77 -1.28
C PHE A 39 -6.09 -5.02 -2.16
N LEU A 40 -5.51 -4.85 -3.35
CA LEU A 40 -5.25 -5.96 -4.28
C LEU A 40 -4.27 -6.97 -3.68
N THR A 41 -3.21 -6.49 -3.01
CA THR A 41 -2.23 -7.37 -2.34
C THR A 41 -2.86 -8.17 -1.20
N GLY A 42 -3.71 -7.54 -0.38
CA GLY A 42 -4.44 -8.21 0.69
C GLY A 42 -5.42 -9.26 0.16
N THR A 43 -6.17 -8.90 -0.89
CA THR A 43 -7.06 -9.81 -1.62
C THR A 43 -6.28 -11.02 -2.14
N PHE A 44 -5.21 -10.79 -2.89
CA PHE A 44 -4.39 -11.86 -3.47
C PHE A 44 -3.83 -12.81 -2.41
N ARG A 45 -3.34 -12.28 -1.28
CA ARG A 45 -2.79 -13.10 -0.18
C ARG A 45 -3.82 -13.96 0.54
N LEU A 46 -5.08 -13.54 0.58
CA LEU A 46 -6.17 -14.31 1.20
C LEU A 46 -6.66 -15.43 0.28
N PHE A 47 -6.78 -15.15 -1.03
CA PHE A 47 -7.31 -16.11 -2.00
C PHE A 47 -6.25 -17.03 -2.62
N VAL A 48 -4.96 -16.65 -2.54
CA VAL A 48 -3.82 -17.46 -3.03
C VAL A 48 -2.88 -17.80 -1.85
N PRO A 49 -3.29 -18.72 -0.97
CA PRO A 49 -2.43 -19.16 0.13
C PRO A 49 -1.18 -19.89 -0.41
N GLY A 50 -0.02 -19.60 0.17
CA GLY A 50 1.24 -20.29 -0.18
C GLY A 50 2.18 -19.51 -1.11
N THR A 51 1.88 -18.25 -1.43
CA THR A 51 2.82 -17.38 -2.14
C THR A 51 4.08 -17.17 -1.31
N LYS A 52 5.25 -17.44 -1.91
CA LYS A 52 6.56 -17.23 -1.26
C LYS A 52 6.70 -15.75 -0.91
N GLN A 53 7.17 -15.47 0.31
CA GLN A 53 7.57 -14.11 0.66
C GLN A 53 8.70 -13.67 -0.27
N ALA A 54 8.69 -12.38 -0.63
CA ALA A 54 9.79 -11.80 -1.38
C ALA A 54 11.09 -12.05 -0.61
N LYS A 55 12.10 -12.59 -1.31
CA LYS A 55 13.42 -12.77 -0.70
C LYS A 55 14.02 -11.40 -0.43
N GLU A 56 14.66 -11.26 0.72
CA GLU A 56 15.46 -10.07 0.98
C GLU A 56 16.58 -9.97 -0.05
N ASN A 57 16.49 -8.93 -0.88
CA ASN A 57 17.49 -8.61 -1.88
C ASN A 57 17.63 -7.09 -1.97
N THR A 58 18.67 -6.62 -2.65
CA THR A 58 18.94 -5.18 -2.83
C THR A 58 17.74 -4.46 -3.44
N PHE A 59 17.02 -5.13 -4.35
CA PHE A 59 15.81 -4.58 -4.96
C PHE A 59 14.70 -4.32 -3.93
N THR A 60 14.42 -5.27 -3.03
CA THR A 60 13.42 -5.13 -1.96
C THR A 60 13.81 -3.99 -1.02
N LYS A 61 15.10 -3.83 -0.69
CA LYS A 61 15.58 -2.72 0.14
C LYS A 61 15.37 -1.36 -0.56
N ILE A 62 15.75 -1.23 -1.83
CA ILE A 62 15.54 0.00 -2.61
C ILE A 62 14.05 0.33 -2.69
N PHE A 63 13.21 -0.67 -2.94
CA PHE A 63 11.76 -0.51 -2.99
C PHE A 63 11.19 0.02 -1.66
N LEU A 64 11.64 -0.53 -0.53
CA LEU A 64 11.25 -0.05 0.80
C LEU A 64 11.69 1.39 1.07
N VAL A 65 12.91 1.78 0.64
CA VAL A 65 13.39 3.16 0.76
C VAL A 65 12.52 4.12 -0.07
N ILE A 66 12.15 3.74 -1.29
CA ILE A 66 11.26 4.54 -2.14
C ILE A 66 9.89 4.71 -1.48
N LEU A 67 9.29 3.63 -0.96
CA LEU A 67 8.03 3.68 -0.21
C LEU A 67 8.11 4.60 1.00
N PHE A 68 9.22 4.55 1.74
CA PHE A 68 9.44 5.41 2.90
C PHE A 68 9.51 6.89 2.50
N LEU A 69 10.24 7.23 1.44
CA LEU A 69 10.32 8.60 0.91
C LEU A 69 8.96 9.12 0.42
N ILE A 70 8.18 8.27 -0.27
CA ILE A 70 6.82 8.60 -0.71
C ILE A 70 5.92 8.87 0.50
N GLY A 71 5.98 8.02 1.54
CA GLY A 71 5.22 8.21 2.77
C GLY A 71 5.56 9.53 3.47
N GLY A 72 6.85 9.87 3.55
CA GLY A 72 7.32 11.16 4.07
C GLY A 72 6.78 12.35 3.27
N PHE A 73 6.84 12.27 1.94
CA PHE A 73 6.31 13.31 1.05
C PHE A 73 4.79 13.51 1.22
N ILE A 74 4.01 12.43 1.27
CA ILE A 74 2.56 12.49 1.47
C ILE A 74 2.23 13.12 2.83
N THR A 75 2.96 12.72 3.88
CA THR A 75 2.78 13.27 5.23
C THR A 75 3.02 14.79 5.24
N TYR A 76 4.15 15.23 4.68
CA TYR A 76 4.47 16.65 4.55
C TYR A 76 3.37 17.44 3.80
N LYS A 77 2.92 16.90 2.66
CA LYS A 77 1.84 17.52 1.86
C LYS A 77 0.51 17.57 2.60
N SER A 78 0.20 16.56 3.42
CA SER A 78 -1.05 16.51 4.18
C SER A 78 -1.07 17.44 5.39
N TYR A 79 0.08 17.81 5.96
CA TYR A 79 0.14 18.72 7.12
C TYR A 79 0.12 20.20 6.72
N ILE A 80 0.64 20.52 5.54
CA ILE A 80 0.85 21.91 5.09
C ILE A 80 -0.33 22.44 4.27
N ASN A 81 -1.26 21.57 3.88
CA ASN A 81 -2.36 21.87 2.98
C ASN A 81 -3.70 21.54 3.63
#